data_AF-A0A7T7RFK1-F1
#
_entry.id   AF-A0A7T7RFK1-F1
#
_cell.length_a   1.000
_cell.length_b   1.000
_cell.length_c   1.000
_cell.angle_alpha   90.00
_cell.angle_beta   90.00
_cell.angle_gamma   90.00
#
_symmetry.space_group_name_H-M   'P 1'
#
loop_
_entity.id
_entity.type
_entity.pdbx_description
1 polymer ?
#
loop_
_entity_poly.entity_id
_entity_poly.type
_entity_poly.pdbx_seq_one_letter_code
_entity_poly.pdbx_strand_id
1 'polypeptide(L)' 'MESGCWLVVLPAIDGRQYAYRVYAPDDALPADLFWDAWHCHDEGPHPRAWDLFDAAVIRRVD' A
#
# COMPACT_ATOMS: atom_id res chain seq x y z
N MET A 1 11.93 -17.56 -3.19
CA MET A 1 11.16 -16.53 -3.89
C MET A 1 11.97 -15.26 -3.82
N GLU A 2 12.41 -14.72 -4.95
CA GLU A 2 12.98 -13.37 -4.94
C GLU A 2 11.87 -12.41 -4.53
N SER A 3 12.16 -11.54 -3.56
CA SER A 3 11.21 -10.54 -3.08
C SER A 3 11.26 -9.35 -4.03
N GLY A 4 10.19 -9.10 -4.76
CA GLY A 4 10.01 -7.91 -5.59
C GLY A 4 9.68 -6.69 -4.74
N CYS A 5 9.61 -5.52 -5.39
CA CYS A 5 9.19 -4.27 -4.77
C CYS A 5 7.87 -3.83 -5.39
N TRP A 6 6.90 -3.50 -4.54
CA TRP A 6 5.58 -3.02 -4.94
C TRP A 6 5.39 -1.60 -4.41
N LEU A 7 4.84 -0.72 -5.23
CA LEU A 7 4.35 0.58 -4.80
C LEU A 7 2.85 0.46 -4.53
N VAL A 8 2.44 0.79 -3.31
CA VAL A 8 1.04 0.85 -2.89
C VAL A 8 0.72 2.29 -2.52
N VAL A 9 -0.28 2.87 -3.19
CA VAL A 9 -0.72 4.24 -2.96
C VAL A 9 -2.09 4.23 -2.30
N LEU A 10 -2.17 4.85 -1.13
CA LEU A 10 -3.38 4.91 -0.31
C LEU A 10 -3.93 6.34 -0.29
N PRO A 11 -5.21 6.56 -0.64
CA PRO A 11 -5.87 7.84 -0.43
C PRO A 11 -6.19 8.03 1.05
N ALA A 12 -6.02 9.26 1.55
CA ALA A 12 -6.29 9.60 2.94
C ALA A 12 -7.43 10.61 3.11
N ILE A 13 -7.93 10.72 4.35
CA ILE A 13 -9.05 11.60 4.71
C ILE A 13 -8.75 13.09 4.47
N ASP A 14 -7.48 13.47 4.41
CA ASP A 14 -7.03 14.84 4.14
C ASP A 14 -6.95 15.17 2.64
N GLY A 15 -7.39 14.24 1.79
CA GLY A 15 -7.37 14.37 0.33
C GLY A 15 -6.00 14.11 -0.30
N ARG A 16 -4.98 13.74 0.50
CA ARG A 16 -3.65 13.38 -0.02
C ARG A 16 -3.57 11.90 -0.36
N GLN A 17 -2.52 11.56 -1.09
CA GLN A 17 -2.14 10.19 -1.37
C GLN A 17 -0.79 9.89 -0.73
N TYR A 18 -0.69 8.73 -0.08
CA TYR A 18 0.50 8.26 0.60
C TYR A 18 1.01 7.00 -0.10
N ALA A 19 2.29 7.00 -0.47
CA ALA A 19 2.89 5.92 -1.24
C ALA A 19 3.87 5.12 -0.39
N TYR A 20 3.72 3.80 -0.39
CA TYR A 20 4.51 2.85 0.38
C TYR A 20 5.21 1.88 -0.54
N ARG A 21 6.45 1.52 -0.20
CA ARG A 21 7.13 0.37 -0.79
C ARG A 21 6.87 -0.85 0.06
N VAL A 22 6.27 -1.87 -0.54
CA VAL A 22 6.03 -3.17 0.07
C VAL A 22 6.95 -4.18 -0.61
N TYR A 23 7.78 -4.86 0.17
CA TYR A 23 8.67 -5.90 -0.35
C TYR A 23 7.98 -7.25 -0.22
N ALA A 24 7.60 -7.82 -1.35
CA ALA A 24 6.83 -9.04 -1.39
C ALA A 24 7.13 -9.83 -2.67
N PRO A 25 6.85 -11.15 -2.68
CA PRO A 25 6.99 -11.97 -3.88
C PRO A 25 6.24 -11.40 -5.09
N ASP A 26 6.69 -11.77 -6.29
CA ASP A 26 6.07 -11.35 -7.55
C ASP A 26 4.63 -11.87 -7.74
N ASP A 27 4.26 -12.93 -7.02
CA ASP A 27 2.93 -13.53 -7.00
C ASP A 27 2.09 -13.12 -5.77
N ALA A 28 2.53 -12.09 -5.04
CA ALA A 28 1.78 -11.56 -3.90
C ALA A 28 0.37 -11.12 -4.31
N LEU A 29 -0.63 -11.46 -3.49
CA LEU A 29 -1.99 -11.02 -3.72
C LEU A 29 -2.07 -9.51 -3.51
N PRO A 30 -2.78 -8.77 -4.38
CA PRO A 30 -3.00 -7.34 -4.20
C PRO A 30 -3.58 -6.98 -2.82
N ALA A 31 -4.47 -7.82 -2.28
CA ALA A 31 -5.04 -7.63 -0.95
C ALA A 31 -3.99 -7.66 0.17
N ASP A 32 -3.01 -8.56 0.09
CA ASP A 32 -1.94 -8.66 1.08
C ASP A 32 -1.03 -7.42 1.02
N LEU A 33 -0.72 -6.94 -0.19
CA LEU A 33 0.06 -5.71 -0.41
C LEU A 33 -0.66 -4.48 0.15
N PHE A 34 -1.98 -4.39 -0.07
CA PHE A 34 -2.80 -3.32 0.48
C PHE A 34 -2.78 -3.34 2.00
N TRP A 35 -3.02 -4.51 2.61
CA TRP A 35 -3.07 -4.65 4.06
C TRP A 35 -1.75 -4.28 4.71
N ASP A 36 -0.61 -4.69 4.13
CA ASP A 36 0.70 -4.35 4.67
C ASP A 36 0.94 -2.83 4.65
N ALA A 37 0.66 -2.18 3.52
CA ALA A 37 0.78 -0.73 3.40
C ALA A 37 -0.20 0.04 4.30
N TRP A 38 -1.46 -0.43 4.40
CA TRP A 38 -2.51 0.24 5.16
C TRP A 38 -2.24 0.15 6.67
N HIS A 39 -1.83 -1.01 7.20
CA HIS A 39 -1.44 -1.12 8.60
C HIS A 39 -0.22 -0.26 8.92
N CYS A 40 0.80 -0.25 8.05
CA CYS A 40 1.95 0.64 8.22
C CYS A 40 1.54 2.13 8.25
N HIS A 41 0.54 2.52 7.45
CA HIS A 41 0.01 3.88 7.46
C HIS A 41 -0.78 4.20 8.73
N ASP A 42 -1.66 3.31 9.18
CA ASP A 42 -2.56 3.52 10.33
C ASP A 42 -1.80 3.67 11.64
N GLU A 43 -0.62 3.04 11.77
CA GLU A 43 0.30 3.23 12.91
C GLU A 43 1.12 4.53 12.84
N GLY A 44 1.09 5.24 11.72
CA GLY A 44 1.89 6.43 11.46
C GLY A 44 1.28 7.74 11.99
N PRO A 45 2.02 8.87 11.90
CA PRO A 45 1.54 10.17 12.35
C PRO A 45 0.62 10.87 11.33
N HIS A 46 0.30 10.21 10.21
CA HIS A 46 -0.42 10.81 9.10
C HIS A 46 -1.94 10.75 9.32
N PRO A 47 -2.73 11.65 8.71
CA PRO A 47 -4.18 11.52 8.70
C PRO A 47 -4.60 10.19 8.08
N ARG A 48 -5.57 9.53 8.71
CA ARG A 48 -6.02 8.17 8.39
C ARG A 48 -6.20 7.92 6.89
N ALA A 49 -5.68 6.82 6.40
CA ALA A 49 -5.96 6.29 5.07
C ALA A 49 -7.38 5.70 5.01
N TRP A 50 -8.05 5.84 3.86
CA TRP A 50 -9.30 5.13 3.64
C TRP A 50 -9.04 3.63 3.53
N ASP A 51 -9.82 2.84 4.25
CA ASP A 51 -9.89 1.39 4.09
C ASP A 51 -10.72 1.04 2.84
N LEU A 52 -10.21 1.43 1.67
CA LEU A 52 -10.84 1.26 0.37
C LEU A 52 -9.86 0.62 -0.58
N PHE A 53 -9.84 -0.73 -0.57
CA PHE A 53 -8.96 -1.54 -1.42
C PHE A 53 -9.02 -1.12 -2.90
N ASP A 54 -10.22 -0.95 -3.45
CA ASP A 54 -10.42 -0.61 -4.87
C ASP A 54 -9.91 0.79 -5.25
N ALA A 55 -9.66 1.66 -4.28
CA ALA A 55 -9.09 2.99 -4.51
C ALA A 55 -7.55 3.00 -4.41
N ALA A 56 -6.94 1.91 -3.95
CA ALA A 56 -5.50 1.80 -3.87
C ALA A 56 -4.88 1.57 -5.25
N VAL A 57 -3.77 2.27 -5.53
CA VAL A 57 -2.97 1.99 -6.72
C VAL A 57 -1.85 1.05 -6.33
N ILE A 58 -1.84 -0.15 -6.89
CA ILE A 58 -0.85 -1.19 -6.63
C ILE A 58 -0.11 -1.49 -7.93
N ARG A 59 1.21 -1.32 -7.92
CA ARG A 59 2.06 -1.62 -9.09
C ARG A 59 3.41 -2.17 -8.67
N ARG A 60 3.97 -3.07 -9.48
CA ARG A 60 5.35 -3.48 -9.31
C ARG A 60 6.31 -2.35 -9.67
N VAL A 61 7.44 -2.30 -8.98
CA VAL A 61 8.55 -1.40 -9.25
C VAL A 61 9.69 -2.27 -9.76
N ASP A 62 10.05 -2.08 -11.03
CA ASP A 62 11.20 -2.74 -11.67
C ASP A 62 12.53 -2.02 -11.34
#